data_AF-A0A3C0BZR4-F1
#
_entry.id   AF-A0A3C0BZR4-F1
#
_cell.length_a   1.000
_cell.length_b   1.000
_cell.length_c   1.000
_cell.angle_alpha   90.00
_cell.angle_beta   90.00
_cell.angle_gamma   90.00
#
_symmetry.space_group_name_H-M   'P 1'
#
loop_
_entity.id
_entity.type
_entity.pdbx_description
1 polymer ?
#
loop_
_entity_poly.entity_id
_entity_poly.type
_entity_poly.pdbx_seq_one_letter_code
_entity_poly.pdbx_strand_id
1 'polypeptide(L)'
;MKQYFLHSSKDNSDLELFEYSDGDLLRSSKIELDELQNIIQANSIVNFFLPSNQCITFNASKNKSESDEQFKARFLAENEHELIDDISNYLFVHSNAFSLVNLVEKKLIEPISNKLNQLGCDIRIFPEHFLLYAHSEDACMEFSDRFIFSFSDGSGFSVNKINLESYLNVIKQQDPDHNPKIIGNSKDLLKAFLESSCEKKMGLNNLHDHFMNNKNSKLPNIFQRKLSMKSIYKRFELSSSQLVILMILTLGIISLPIINLSIMDYQEKEYRQKINQTFKSLSPNMRRVINPKAQMDELLINKAPVSNNFELNGLNYLKALDIEGISRSSIDFEEATIELEFNDIGQIKYSLIERLIEEFRLSIVKNEIVVLDSKVSGILKLEYPNE
;
A
#
# COMPACT_ATOMS: atom_id res chain seq x y z
N MET A 1 11.35 9.80 25.15
CA MET A 1 10.64 8.57 24.66
C MET A 1 10.65 7.56 25.79
N LYS A 2 9.50 6.93 26.11
CA LYS A 2 9.44 6.02 27.25
C LYS A 2 10.18 4.70 27.01
N GLN A 3 10.82 4.20 28.05
CA GLN A 3 11.47 2.91 28.06
C GLN A 3 10.98 2.10 29.26
N TYR A 4 10.74 0.82 29.03
CA TYR A 4 10.28 -0.10 30.06
C TYR A 4 11.26 -1.25 30.20
N PHE A 5 11.61 -1.58 31.44
CA PHE A 5 12.39 -2.76 31.81
C PHE A 5 11.48 -3.72 32.56
N LEU A 6 11.34 -4.93 32.03
CA LEU A 6 10.53 -6.00 32.60
C LEU A 6 11.45 -7.12 33.02
N HIS A 7 11.41 -7.49 34.30
CA HIS A 7 12.14 -8.64 34.83
C HIS A 7 11.17 -9.74 35.20
N SER A 8 11.38 -10.93 34.65
CA SER A 8 10.50 -12.06 34.92
C SER A 8 10.85 -12.76 36.23
N SER A 9 9.83 -13.19 36.97
CA SER A 9 10.00 -14.14 38.06
C SER A 9 10.25 -15.56 37.53
N LYS A 10 10.59 -16.49 38.42
CA LYS A 10 10.95 -17.88 38.06
C LYS A 10 9.87 -18.60 37.24
N ASP A 11 8.59 -18.30 37.51
CA ASP A 11 7.45 -18.94 36.86
C ASP A 11 6.86 -18.10 35.71
N ASN A 12 7.48 -16.96 35.40
CA ASN A 12 7.01 -15.97 34.40
C ASN A 12 5.57 -15.45 34.63
N SER A 13 5.01 -15.67 35.82
CA SER A 13 3.69 -15.19 36.23
C SER A 13 3.73 -13.72 36.64
N ASP A 14 4.74 -13.38 37.43
CA ASP A 14 4.95 -12.05 37.99
C ASP A 14 6.11 -11.36 37.31
N LEU A 15 5.91 -10.09 36.97
CA LEU A 15 6.92 -9.25 36.35
C LEU A 15 7.20 -8.05 37.23
N GLU A 16 8.48 -7.73 37.39
CA GLU A 16 8.90 -6.44 37.95
C GLU A 16 9.08 -5.44 36.80
N LEU A 17 8.19 -4.45 36.76
CA LEU A 17 8.19 -3.38 35.77
C LEU A 17 8.92 -2.15 36.32
N PHE A 18 9.80 -1.57 35.51
CA PHE A 18 10.41 -0.27 35.72
C PHE A 18 10.13 0.62 34.50
N GLU A 19 9.49 1.77 34.71
CA GLU A 19 9.21 2.76 33.68
C GLU A 19 10.17 3.94 33.77
N TYR A 20 10.78 4.28 32.64
CA TYR A 20 11.69 5.39 32.47
C TYR A 20 11.17 6.38 31.44
N SER A 21 11.40 7.67 31.69
CA SER A 21 11.28 8.72 30.69
C SER A 21 12.53 9.58 30.72
N ASP A 22 13.16 9.71 29.55
CA ASP A 22 14.35 10.55 29.34
C ASP A 22 15.51 10.25 30.32
N GLY A 23 15.60 8.98 30.76
CA GLY A 23 16.64 8.48 31.67
C GLY A 23 16.22 8.39 33.13
N ASP A 24 15.15 9.08 33.53
CA ASP A 24 14.69 9.10 34.91
C ASP A 24 13.67 7.99 35.19
N LEU A 25 13.83 7.28 36.31
CA LEU A 25 12.86 6.30 36.79
C LEU A 25 11.58 7.02 37.26
N LEU A 26 10.46 6.74 36.60
CA LEU A 26 9.15 7.28 36.94
C LEU A 26 8.39 6.41 37.94
N ARG A 27 8.36 5.10 37.69
CA ARG A 27 7.67 4.13 38.56
C ARG A 27 8.28 2.75 38.49
N SER A 28 8.16 2.02 39.59
CA SER A 28 8.43 0.58 39.67
C SER A 28 7.22 -0.14 40.27
N SER A 29 6.77 -1.23 39.66
CA SER A 29 5.60 -1.99 40.13
C SER A 29 5.72 -3.47 39.79
N LYS A 30 5.09 -4.32 40.59
CA LYS A 30 4.86 -5.73 40.25
C LYS A 30 3.55 -5.85 39.47
N ILE A 31 3.58 -6.55 38.35
CA ILE A 31 2.45 -6.70 37.43
C ILE A 31 2.38 -8.12 36.90
N GLU A 32 1.22 -8.52 36.40
CA GLU A 32 1.07 -9.78 35.68
C GLU A 32 1.27 -9.58 34.16
N LEU A 33 1.64 -10.65 33.46
CA LEU A 33 1.87 -10.62 32.01
C LEU A 33 0.61 -10.19 31.23
N ASP A 34 -0.60 -10.43 31.75
CA ASP A 34 -1.87 -9.99 31.14
C ASP A 34 -2.13 -8.48 31.27
N GLU A 35 -1.54 -7.81 32.27
CA GLU A 35 -1.76 -6.40 32.54
C GLU A 35 -0.92 -5.47 31.64
N LEU A 36 0.09 -6.02 30.94
CA LEU A 36 1.03 -5.26 30.11
C LEU A 36 0.34 -4.30 29.14
N GLN A 37 -0.80 -4.71 28.57
CA GLN A 37 -1.49 -3.92 27.56
C GLN A 37 -2.13 -2.63 28.08
N ASN A 38 -2.43 -2.59 29.38
CA ASN A 38 -3.07 -1.44 30.03
C ASN A 38 -2.01 -0.47 30.57
N ILE A 39 -0.81 -0.97 30.85
CA ILE A 39 0.24 -0.23 31.53
C ILE A 39 1.26 0.36 30.54
N ILE A 40 1.64 -0.42 29.52
CA ILE A 40 2.66 -0.05 28.55
C ILE A 40 2.05 0.81 27.44
N GLN A 41 2.58 2.03 27.31
CA GLN A 41 2.24 2.94 26.22
C GLN A 41 2.84 2.45 24.89
N ALA A 42 2.06 2.54 23.80
CA ALA A 42 2.55 2.28 22.45
C ALA A 42 3.73 3.21 22.08
N ASN A 43 4.45 2.89 21.00
CA ASN A 43 5.60 3.70 20.54
C ASN A 43 6.74 3.86 21.57
N SER A 44 6.83 2.94 22.53
CA SER A 44 7.88 2.89 23.55
C SER A 44 8.88 1.77 23.26
N ILE A 45 10.04 1.77 23.96
CA ILE A 45 10.96 0.64 23.98
C ILE A 45 10.62 -0.25 25.17
N VAL A 46 10.52 -1.56 24.95
CA VAL A 46 10.30 -2.56 26.00
C VAL A 46 11.47 -3.54 25.97
N ASN A 47 12.27 -3.55 27.04
CA ASN A 47 13.31 -4.53 27.30
C ASN A 47 12.77 -5.55 28.30
N PHE A 48 12.67 -6.81 27.90
CA PHE A 48 12.22 -7.91 28.73
C PHE A 48 13.40 -8.84 29.03
N PHE A 49 13.70 -9.02 30.31
CA PHE A 49 14.77 -9.87 30.79
C PHE A 49 14.21 -11.21 31.26
N LEU A 50 14.63 -12.26 30.54
CA LEU A 50 14.33 -13.65 30.85
C LEU A 50 15.38 -14.18 31.86
N PRO A 51 14.97 -14.95 32.87
CA PRO A 51 15.88 -15.65 33.75
C PRO A 51 16.93 -16.43 32.93
N SER A 52 18.20 -16.28 33.29
CA SER A 52 19.27 -16.83 32.44
C SER A 52 19.33 -18.34 32.47
N ASN A 53 18.71 -19.01 33.45
CA ASN A 53 18.53 -20.45 33.46
C ASN A 53 17.46 -20.98 32.50
N GLN A 54 16.65 -20.09 31.91
CA GLN A 54 15.64 -20.45 30.92
C GLN A 54 16.15 -20.26 29.48
N CYS A 55 17.41 -19.86 29.31
CA CYS A 55 18.07 -19.68 28.03
C CYS A 55 19.42 -20.39 28.09
N ILE A 56 19.78 -21.07 27.00
CA ILE A 56 21.11 -21.63 26.84
C ILE A 56 21.88 -20.70 25.90
N THR A 57 23.01 -20.18 26.35
CA THR A 57 23.84 -19.26 25.59
C THR A 57 25.18 -19.92 25.26
N PHE A 58 25.46 -20.04 23.97
CA PHE A 58 26.69 -20.62 23.44
C PHE A 58 27.53 -19.56 22.74
N ASN A 59 28.84 -19.67 22.90
CA ASN A 59 29.78 -18.98 22.03
C ASN A 59 29.94 -19.77 20.72
N ALA A 60 29.48 -19.20 19.62
CA ALA A 60 29.57 -19.80 18.30
C ALA A 60 29.70 -18.74 17.22
N SER A 61 30.72 -18.89 16.38
CA SER A 61 31.00 -17.98 15.27
C SER A 61 30.61 -18.60 13.93
N LYS A 62 30.01 -17.77 13.09
CA LYS A 62 29.64 -18.11 11.73
C LYS A 62 30.80 -17.86 10.76
N ASN A 63 31.03 -18.80 9.86
CA ASN A 63 32.02 -18.63 8.81
C ASN A 63 31.56 -17.60 7.76
N LYS A 64 32.48 -16.78 7.24
CA LYS A 64 32.15 -15.70 6.28
C LYS A 64 31.47 -16.18 5.00
N SER A 65 31.80 -17.40 4.56
CA SER A 65 31.24 -18.03 3.35
C SER A 65 29.92 -18.75 3.57
N GLU A 66 29.51 -18.93 4.82
CA GLU A 66 28.32 -19.71 5.20
C GLU A 66 27.07 -18.83 5.18
N SER A 67 25.91 -19.37 4.82
CA SER A 67 24.61 -18.70 5.01
C SER A 67 24.13 -18.83 6.46
N ASP A 68 23.16 -18.01 6.90
CA ASP A 68 22.64 -18.14 8.28
C ASP A 68 21.95 -19.50 8.52
N GLU A 69 21.29 -20.04 7.50
CA GLU A 69 20.65 -21.36 7.56
C GLU A 69 21.68 -22.50 7.60
N GLN A 70 22.76 -22.40 6.83
CA GLN A 70 23.87 -23.37 6.90
C GLN A 70 24.52 -23.36 8.28
N PHE A 71 24.79 -22.16 8.82
CA PHE A 71 25.35 -21.99 10.16
C PHE A 71 24.45 -22.61 11.23
N LYS A 72 23.16 -22.30 11.17
CA LYS A 72 22.17 -22.90 12.07
C LYS A 72 22.17 -24.42 11.95
N ALA A 73 22.10 -24.99 10.74
CA ALA A 73 22.08 -26.43 10.56
C ALA A 73 23.33 -27.11 11.12
N ARG A 74 24.52 -26.53 10.88
CA ARG A 74 25.80 -27.01 11.42
C ARG A 74 25.84 -26.92 12.94
N PHE A 75 25.53 -25.76 13.51
CA PHE A 75 25.51 -25.56 14.96
C PHE A 75 24.58 -26.56 15.65
N LEU A 76 23.37 -26.74 15.10
CA LEU A 76 22.39 -27.66 15.66
C LEU A 76 22.89 -29.11 15.60
N ALA A 77 23.52 -29.54 14.50
CA ALA A 77 24.10 -30.88 14.39
C ALA A 77 25.29 -31.12 15.33
N GLU A 78 26.10 -30.08 15.58
CA GLU A 78 27.25 -30.16 16.49
C GLU A 78 26.82 -30.23 17.96
N ASN A 79 25.75 -29.52 18.35
CA ASN A 79 25.37 -29.32 19.76
C ASN A 79 24.10 -30.08 20.18
N GLU A 80 23.50 -30.90 19.32
CA GLU A 80 22.26 -31.65 19.61
C GLU A 80 22.39 -32.51 20.87
N HIS A 81 23.56 -33.13 21.08
CA HIS A 81 23.83 -34.01 22.21
C HIS A 81 23.92 -33.29 23.57
N GLU A 82 24.04 -31.96 23.57
CA GLU A 82 24.07 -31.14 24.79
C GLU A 82 22.67 -30.68 25.22
N LEU A 83 21.65 -30.89 24.37
CA LEU A 83 20.28 -30.49 24.64
C LEU A 83 19.49 -31.63 25.28
N ILE A 84 18.65 -31.27 26.25
CA ILE A 84 17.79 -32.23 26.97
C ILE A 84 16.57 -32.63 26.11
N ASP A 85 16.07 -31.70 25.30
CA ASP A 85 14.85 -31.82 24.51
C ASP A 85 15.17 -31.79 23.00
N ASP A 86 14.20 -32.24 22.18
CA ASP A 86 14.33 -32.18 20.72
C ASP A 86 14.65 -30.76 20.26
N ILE A 87 15.63 -30.65 19.37
CA ILE A 87 16.14 -29.38 18.86
C ILE A 87 15.06 -28.51 18.19
N SER A 88 14.02 -29.17 17.65
CA SER A 88 12.86 -28.51 17.04
C SER A 88 12.01 -27.71 18.03
N ASN A 89 12.10 -28.00 19.33
CA ASN A 89 11.39 -27.30 20.39
C ASN A 89 12.07 -25.99 20.79
N TYR A 90 13.30 -25.74 20.34
CA TYR A 90 14.05 -24.53 20.66
C TYR A 90 13.91 -23.46 19.58
N LEU A 91 13.85 -22.21 20.03
CA LEU A 91 14.03 -21.03 19.21
C LEU A 91 15.53 -20.73 19.13
N PHE A 92 16.07 -20.76 17.90
CA PHE A 92 17.46 -20.43 17.62
C PHE A 92 17.61 -18.94 17.29
N VAL A 93 18.49 -18.25 18.02
CA VAL A 93 18.77 -16.82 17.85
C VAL A 93 20.27 -16.62 17.82
N HIS A 94 20.80 -16.03 16.74
CA HIS A 94 22.23 -15.84 16.57
C HIS A 94 22.59 -14.36 16.41
N SER A 95 23.67 -13.92 17.06
CA SER A 95 24.29 -12.63 16.84
C SER A 95 25.72 -12.78 16.32
N ASN A 96 25.93 -12.41 15.06
CA ASN A 96 27.26 -12.32 14.44
C ASN A 96 28.19 -11.33 15.17
N ALA A 97 27.61 -10.30 15.81
CA ALA A 97 28.40 -9.24 16.45
C ALA A 97 29.08 -9.71 17.74
N PHE A 98 28.43 -10.62 18.47
CA PHE A 98 28.94 -11.20 19.70
C PHE A 98 29.44 -12.63 19.53
N SER A 99 29.23 -13.23 18.34
CA SER A 99 29.44 -14.67 18.12
C SER A 99 28.70 -15.51 19.16
N LEU A 100 27.43 -15.18 19.40
CA LEU A 100 26.59 -15.84 20.40
C LEU A 100 25.37 -16.47 19.77
N VAL A 101 25.03 -17.66 20.25
CA VAL A 101 23.79 -18.37 19.96
C VAL A 101 23.00 -18.52 21.24
N ASN A 102 21.75 -18.05 21.23
CA ASN A 102 20.78 -18.26 22.29
C ASN A 102 19.74 -19.29 21.84
N LEU A 103 19.53 -20.31 22.67
CA LEU A 103 18.47 -21.29 22.54
C LEU A 103 17.47 -21.10 23.68
N VAL A 104 16.20 -20.96 23.34
CA VAL A 104 15.10 -20.83 24.31
C VAL A 104 13.96 -21.74 23.90
N GLU A 105 13.37 -22.47 24.84
CA GLU A 105 12.22 -23.31 24.55
C GLU A 105 11.03 -22.50 24.00
N LYS A 106 10.45 -22.95 22.88
CA LYS A 106 9.30 -22.31 22.23
C LYS A 106 8.09 -22.24 23.17
N LYS A 107 7.84 -23.31 23.93
CA LYS A 107 6.73 -23.39 24.90
C LYS A 107 6.76 -22.26 25.93
N LEU A 108 7.96 -21.83 26.31
CA LEU A 108 8.19 -20.74 27.26
C LEU A 108 8.04 -19.37 26.59
N ILE A 109 8.70 -19.17 25.44
CA ILE A 109 8.87 -17.84 24.85
C ILE A 109 7.70 -17.39 23.97
N GLU A 110 6.96 -18.33 23.36
CA GLU A 110 5.86 -18.00 22.45
C GLU A 110 4.70 -17.28 23.14
N PRO A 111 4.21 -17.72 24.33
CA PRO A 111 3.17 -16.99 25.06
C PRO A 111 3.57 -15.55 25.41
N ILE A 112 4.80 -15.37 25.89
CA ILE A 112 5.38 -14.05 26.23
C ILE A 112 5.46 -13.18 24.97
N SER A 113 6.05 -13.72 23.90
CA SER A 113 6.20 -13.03 22.62
C SER A 113 4.85 -12.63 22.03
N ASN A 114 3.83 -13.49 22.09
CA ASN A 114 2.50 -13.21 21.55
C ASN A 114 1.81 -12.05 22.30
N LYS A 115 1.97 -11.96 23.63
CA LYS A 115 1.43 -10.85 24.42
C LYS A 115 2.18 -9.56 24.15
N LEU A 116 3.51 -9.60 24.18
CA LEU A 116 4.37 -8.46 23.85
C LEU A 116 4.08 -7.93 22.43
N ASN A 117 3.92 -8.82 21.46
CA ASN A 117 3.66 -8.47 20.06
C ASN A 117 2.41 -7.58 19.88
N GLN A 118 1.46 -7.59 20.82
CA GLN A 118 0.24 -6.77 20.74
C GLN A 118 0.43 -5.32 21.23
N LEU A 119 1.59 -4.95 21.78
CA LEU A 119 1.79 -3.66 22.45
C LEU A 119 2.02 -2.48 21.49
N GLY A 120 2.38 -2.72 20.23
CA GLY A 120 2.76 -1.62 19.32
C GLY A 120 4.06 -0.89 19.70
N CYS A 121 4.92 -1.53 20.50
CA CYS A 121 6.20 -1.02 20.98
C CYS A 121 7.38 -1.56 20.14
N ASP A 122 8.59 -1.03 20.33
CA ASP A 122 9.85 -1.72 19.98
C ASP A 122 10.21 -2.69 21.10
N ILE A 123 10.37 -3.97 20.79
CA ILE A 123 10.38 -5.05 21.79
C ILE A 123 11.67 -5.84 21.67
N ARG A 124 12.32 -6.01 22.82
CA ARG A 124 13.59 -6.70 22.93
C ARG A 124 13.51 -7.68 24.09
N ILE A 125 13.80 -8.95 23.81
CA ILE A 125 13.88 -9.98 24.84
C ILE A 125 15.32 -10.45 24.91
N PHE A 126 15.87 -10.43 26.12
CA PHE A 126 17.25 -10.77 26.42
C PHE A 126 17.31 -11.67 27.66
N PRO A 127 18.28 -12.57 27.78
CA PRO A 127 18.66 -13.14 29.07
C PRO A 127 19.09 -12.06 30.07
N GLU A 128 18.78 -12.22 31.35
CA GLU A 128 19.07 -11.23 32.40
C GLU A 128 20.58 -10.99 32.62
N HIS A 129 21.46 -11.95 32.30
CA HIS A 129 22.91 -11.75 32.41
C HIS A 129 23.44 -10.66 31.47
N PHE A 130 22.79 -10.39 30.32
CA PHE A 130 23.22 -9.30 29.44
C PHE A 130 23.07 -7.93 30.09
N LEU A 131 22.22 -7.77 31.10
CA LEU A 131 22.16 -6.54 31.88
C LEU A 131 23.45 -6.32 32.67
N LEU A 132 24.04 -7.39 33.22
CA LEU A 132 25.32 -7.34 33.92
C LEU A 132 26.47 -7.16 32.93
N TYR A 133 26.48 -7.93 31.84
CA TYR A 133 27.48 -7.85 30.77
C TYR A 133 27.62 -6.43 30.22
N ALA A 134 26.49 -5.72 30.07
CA ALA A 134 26.49 -4.32 29.62
C ALA A 134 27.21 -3.37 30.58
N HIS A 135 27.43 -3.74 31.84
CA HIS A 135 28.22 -2.97 32.81
C HIS A 135 29.66 -3.47 32.92
N SER A 136 29.83 -4.79 33.01
CA SER A 136 31.12 -5.46 33.18
C SER A 136 31.04 -6.85 32.58
N GLU A 137 32.03 -7.20 31.76
CA GLU A 137 32.10 -8.48 31.04
C GLU A 137 31.96 -9.68 31.99
N ASP A 138 32.78 -9.73 33.05
CA ASP A 138 32.62 -10.66 34.16
C ASP A 138 31.95 -9.99 35.37
N ALA A 139 30.75 -10.43 35.70
CA ALA A 139 30.01 -9.87 36.82
C ALA A 139 29.00 -10.85 37.41
N CYS A 140 28.71 -10.68 38.70
CA CYS A 140 27.65 -11.42 39.37
C CYS A 140 26.81 -10.53 40.29
N MET A 141 25.54 -10.88 40.43
CA MET A 141 24.56 -10.14 41.22
C MET A 141 23.53 -11.09 41.83
N GLU A 142 23.07 -10.77 43.03
CA GLU A 142 21.87 -11.38 43.61
C GLU A 142 20.64 -10.52 43.28
N PHE A 143 19.63 -11.12 42.66
CA PHE A 143 18.38 -10.47 42.29
C PHE A 143 17.20 -11.44 42.45
N SER A 144 16.19 -11.04 43.23
CA SER A 144 14.93 -11.78 43.43
C SER A 144 15.11 -13.29 43.68
N ASP A 145 15.94 -13.63 44.69
CA ASP A 145 16.31 -15.00 45.13
C ASP A 145 17.10 -15.83 44.10
N ARG A 146 17.63 -15.16 43.07
CA ARG A 146 18.52 -15.73 42.07
C ARG A 146 19.89 -15.06 42.10
N PHE A 147 20.89 -15.82 41.72
CA PHE A 147 22.26 -15.37 41.54
C PHE A 147 22.55 -15.42 40.06
N ILE A 148 22.76 -14.25 39.46
CA ILE A 148 22.99 -14.07 38.03
C ILE A 148 24.48 -13.91 37.83
N PHE A 149 25.02 -14.61 36.84
CA PHE A 149 26.42 -14.60 36.45
C PHE A 149 26.53 -14.23 34.97
N SER A 150 27.46 -13.34 34.66
CA SER A 150 27.87 -12.94 33.33
C SER A 150 29.36 -13.25 33.18
N PHE A 151 29.74 -13.79 32.04
CA PHE A 151 31.11 -14.17 31.71
C PHE A 151 31.67 -13.33 30.55
N SER A 152 33.00 -13.23 30.48
CA SER A 152 33.68 -12.40 29.49
C SER A 152 33.41 -12.76 28.04
N ASP A 153 33.10 -14.03 27.78
CA ASP A 153 32.74 -14.52 26.45
C ASP A 153 31.31 -14.12 26.03
N GLY A 154 30.57 -13.41 26.90
CA GLY A 154 29.21 -12.97 26.69
C GLY A 154 28.17 -14.03 27.06
N SER A 155 28.58 -15.21 27.50
CA SER A 155 27.67 -16.19 28.08
C SER A 155 27.26 -15.80 29.51
N GLY A 156 26.28 -16.49 30.06
CA GLY A 156 25.85 -16.26 31.42
C GLY A 156 24.78 -17.24 31.86
N PHE A 157 24.59 -17.34 33.17
CA PHE A 157 23.63 -18.26 33.76
C PHE A 157 23.08 -17.69 35.06
N SER A 158 21.96 -18.23 35.51
CA SER A 158 21.37 -17.85 36.80
C SER A 158 21.05 -19.09 37.63
N VAL A 159 21.28 -19.04 38.94
CA VAL A 159 20.91 -20.14 39.84
C VAL A 159 20.13 -19.64 41.02
N ASN A 160 19.23 -20.48 41.53
CA ASN A 160 18.56 -20.19 42.79
C ASN A 160 19.52 -20.46 43.95
N LYS A 161 19.21 -19.89 45.11
CA LYS A 161 20.00 -20.08 46.33
C LYS A 161 20.31 -21.53 46.68
N ILE A 162 19.35 -22.44 46.48
CA ILE A 162 19.50 -23.88 46.78
C ILE A 162 20.66 -24.52 45.99
N ASN A 163 20.87 -24.09 44.74
CA ASN A 163 21.85 -24.69 43.84
C ASN A 163 23.15 -23.87 43.76
N LEU A 164 23.24 -22.76 44.49
CA LEU A 164 24.35 -21.82 44.41
C LEU A 164 25.69 -22.49 44.75
N GLU A 165 25.76 -23.22 45.86
CA GLU A 165 27.00 -23.85 46.32
C GLU A 165 27.53 -24.86 45.29
N SER A 166 26.65 -25.72 44.77
CA SER A 166 27.01 -26.67 43.72
C SER A 166 27.48 -25.98 42.45
N TYR A 167 26.83 -24.89 42.05
CA TYR A 167 27.19 -24.14 40.85
C TYR A 167 28.54 -23.42 41.00
N LEU A 168 28.79 -22.80 42.15
CA LEU A 168 30.08 -22.17 42.45
C LEU A 168 31.24 -23.17 42.42
N ASN A 169 31.01 -24.41 42.86
CA ASN A 169 32.00 -25.48 42.75
C ASN A 169 32.30 -25.83 41.28
N VAL A 170 31.29 -25.83 40.40
CA VAL A 170 31.50 -26.05 38.96
C VAL A 170 32.31 -24.91 38.34
N ILE A 171 31.97 -23.65 38.64
CA ILE A 171 32.72 -22.49 38.14
C ILE A 171 34.20 -22.61 38.57
N LYS A 172 34.47 -22.86 39.85
CA LYS A 172 35.84 -22.97 40.37
C LYS A 172 36.63 -24.16 39.80
N GLN A 173 35.94 -25.21 39.35
CA GLN A 173 36.57 -26.35 38.68
C GLN A 173 36.91 -26.04 37.22
N GLN A 174 36.04 -25.31 36.52
CA GLN A 174 36.23 -24.96 35.12
C GLN A 174 37.22 -23.79 34.94
N ASP A 175 37.13 -22.80 35.81
CA ASP A 175 37.99 -21.61 35.84
C ASP A 175 38.37 -21.27 37.30
N PRO A 176 39.49 -21.81 37.81
CA PRO A 176 39.95 -21.58 39.18
C PRO A 176 40.28 -20.12 39.48
N ASP A 177 40.65 -19.34 38.47
CA ASP A 177 41.06 -17.93 38.60
C ASP A 177 39.88 -16.97 38.34
N HIS A 178 38.67 -17.50 38.15
CA HIS A 178 37.47 -16.70 37.90
C HIS A 178 37.16 -15.76 39.07
N ASN A 179 37.28 -14.45 38.85
CA ASN A 179 37.09 -13.43 39.87
C ASN A 179 36.14 -12.32 39.38
N PRO A 180 34.81 -12.58 39.34
CA PRO A 180 33.84 -11.68 38.72
C PRO A 180 33.61 -10.43 39.57
N LYS A 181 33.20 -9.33 38.94
CA LYS A 181 32.81 -8.13 39.67
C LYS A 181 31.47 -8.34 40.40
N ILE A 182 31.44 -8.15 41.71
CA ILE A 182 30.23 -8.34 42.51
C ILE A 182 29.43 -7.03 42.55
N ILE A 183 28.20 -7.08 42.04
CA ILE A 183 27.26 -5.95 42.07
C ILE A 183 26.30 -6.14 43.23
N GLY A 184 26.16 -5.10 44.07
CA GLY A 184 25.32 -5.13 45.26
C GLY A 184 26.01 -5.70 46.51
N ASN A 185 25.23 -6.25 47.44
CA ASN A 185 25.67 -6.59 48.81
C ASN A 185 25.42 -8.05 49.20
N SER A 186 25.48 -8.98 48.24
CA SER A 186 25.23 -10.40 48.52
C SER A 186 26.31 -10.99 49.43
N LYS A 187 25.91 -11.48 50.61
CA LYS A 187 26.83 -12.14 51.54
C LYS A 187 27.36 -13.46 50.98
N ASP A 188 26.56 -14.17 50.19
CA ASP A 188 26.92 -15.48 49.66
C ASP A 188 27.95 -15.33 48.54
N LEU A 189 27.78 -14.35 47.63
CA LEU A 189 28.78 -14.05 46.59
C LEU A 189 30.08 -13.48 47.17
N LEU A 190 30.00 -12.60 48.18
CA LEU A 190 31.18 -12.04 48.83
C LEU A 190 32.03 -13.10 49.55
N LYS A 191 31.41 -14.16 50.07
CA LYS A 191 32.14 -15.31 50.64
C LYS A 191 32.75 -16.18 49.55
N ALA A 192 32.07 -16.32 48.42
CA ALA A 192 32.50 -17.16 47.32
C ALA A 192 33.72 -16.60 46.57
N PHE A 193 33.76 -15.28 46.38
CA PHE A 193 34.83 -14.55 45.69
C PHE A 193 35.39 -13.44 46.58
N LEU A 194 36.36 -13.80 47.42
CA LEU A 194 36.95 -12.90 48.43
C LEU A 194 37.81 -11.79 47.81
N GLU A 195 38.42 -12.06 46.65
CA GLU A 195 39.34 -11.16 45.96
C GLU A 195 38.64 -10.27 44.91
N SER A 196 37.32 -10.46 44.72
CA SER A 196 36.53 -9.72 43.74
C SER A 196 36.35 -8.25 44.14
N SER A 197 36.38 -7.37 43.15
CA SER A 197 35.91 -5.99 43.34
C SER A 197 34.39 -5.97 43.57
N CYS A 198 33.92 -5.16 44.53
CA CYS A 198 32.51 -5.11 44.93
C CYS A 198 31.94 -3.69 44.88
N GLU A 199 30.86 -3.50 44.12
CA GLU A 199 30.14 -2.24 43.97
C GLU A 199 28.84 -2.22 44.77
N LYS A 200 28.99 -2.04 46.09
CA LYS A 200 27.90 -2.09 47.07
C LYS A 200 26.75 -1.10 46.86
N LYS A 201 27.04 0.04 46.23
CA LYS A 201 26.08 1.13 45.99
C LYS A 201 25.34 0.99 44.66
N MET A 202 25.78 0.07 43.81
CA MET A 202 25.20 -0.10 42.49
C MET A 202 23.92 -0.94 42.60
N GLY A 203 22.81 -0.34 42.18
CA GLY A 203 21.50 -0.98 42.15
C GLY A 203 21.03 -1.27 40.72
N LEU A 204 19.85 -1.90 40.62
CA LEU A 204 19.23 -2.25 39.35
C LEU A 204 18.97 -1.02 38.46
N ASN A 205 18.62 0.12 39.05
CA ASN A 205 18.40 1.35 38.30
C ASN A 205 19.66 1.82 37.56
N ASN A 206 20.82 1.77 38.22
CA ASN A 206 22.09 2.11 37.59
C ASN A 206 22.41 1.16 36.43
N LEU A 207 22.13 -0.14 36.60
CA LEU A 207 22.28 -1.12 35.53
C LEU A 207 21.38 -0.80 34.34
N HIS A 208 20.13 -0.41 34.57
CA HIS A 208 19.24 0.05 33.50
C HIS A 208 19.82 1.29 32.80
N ASP A 209 20.34 2.26 33.55
CA ASP A 209 20.95 3.48 32.98
C ASP A 209 22.15 3.13 32.10
N HIS A 210 23.03 2.25 32.57
CA HIS A 210 24.15 1.73 31.78
C HIS A 210 23.66 1.00 30.52
N PHE A 211 22.61 0.19 30.64
CA PHE A 211 22.01 -0.53 29.52
C PHE A 211 21.35 0.42 28.49
N MET A 212 20.72 1.51 28.93
CA MET A 212 20.12 2.50 28.02
C MET A 212 21.18 3.30 27.26
N ASN A 213 22.30 3.61 27.93
CA ASN A 213 23.38 4.41 27.35
C ASN A 213 24.33 3.60 26.46
N ASN A 214 24.49 2.29 26.72
CA ASN A 214 25.27 1.42 25.86
C ASN A 214 24.51 1.09 24.57
N LYS A 215 25.24 1.06 23.44
CA LYS A 215 24.69 0.73 22.12
C LYS A 215 24.39 -0.77 22.02
N ASN A 216 23.33 -1.19 22.72
CA ASN A 216 22.89 -2.58 22.87
C ASN A 216 22.16 -3.14 21.65
N SER A 217 22.14 -2.40 20.53
CA SER A 217 21.47 -2.80 19.28
C SER A 217 22.10 -4.05 18.63
N LYS A 218 23.18 -4.58 19.19
CA LYS A 218 23.91 -5.75 18.66
C LYS A 218 23.66 -7.04 19.46
N LEU A 219 23.06 -6.95 20.66
CA LEU A 219 22.78 -8.13 21.47
C LEU A 219 21.76 -9.03 20.75
N PRO A 220 21.87 -10.37 20.87
CA PRO A 220 20.94 -11.30 20.24
C PRO A 220 19.53 -11.16 20.83
N ASN A 221 18.67 -10.41 20.13
CA ASN A 221 17.27 -10.23 20.52
C ASN A 221 16.46 -11.50 20.23
N ILE A 222 15.91 -12.10 21.29
CA ILE A 222 15.11 -13.32 21.18
C ILE A 222 13.73 -13.05 20.55
N PHE A 223 13.23 -11.82 20.65
CA PHE A 223 11.91 -11.47 20.16
C PHE A 223 11.84 -11.47 18.63
N GLN A 224 10.94 -12.29 18.07
CA GLN A 224 10.61 -12.28 16.66
C GLN A 224 9.25 -11.60 16.44
N ARG A 225 9.26 -10.46 15.75
CA ARG A 225 8.03 -9.71 15.43
C ARG A 225 7.12 -10.54 14.53
N LYS A 226 5.87 -10.73 14.94
CA LYS A 226 4.81 -11.30 14.10
C LYS A 226 3.87 -10.18 13.64
N LEU A 227 3.34 -10.25 12.43
CA LEU A 227 2.33 -9.30 11.97
C LEU A 227 1.09 -9.40 12.87
N SER A 228 0.68 -8.28 13.44
CA SER A 228 -0.51 -8.19 14.30
C SER A 228 -1.23 -6.88 14.06
N MET A 229 -2.49 -6.98 13.65
CA MET A 229 -3.35 -5.80 13.45
C MET A 229 -3.46 -4.94 14.71
N LYS A 230 -3.47 -5.58 15.88
CA LYS A 230 -3.49 -4.88 17.17
C LYS A 230 -2.21 -4.10 17.43
N SER A 231 -1.05 -4.66 17.08
CA SER A 231 0.24 -3.96 17.15
C SER A 231 0.27 -2.75 16.21
N ILE A 232 -0.21 -2.91 14.98
CA ILE A 232 -0.25 -1.86 13.97
C ILE A 232 -1.17 -0.74 14.46
N TYR A 233 -2.38 -1.08 14.87
CA TYR A 233 -3.36 -0.15 15.40
C TYR A 233 -2.80 0.68 16.56
N LYS A 234 -2.19 0.03 17.57
CA LYS A 234 -1.59 0.72 18.72
C LYS A 234 -0.42 1.61 18.31
N ARG A 235 0.47 1.13 17.44
CA ARG A 235 1.67 1.88 17.01
C ARG A 235 1.31 3.15 16.24
N PHE A 236 0.29 3.10 15.39
CA PHE A 236 -0.15 4.27 14.63
C PHE A 236 -1.10 5.18 15.42
N GLU A 237 -1.47 4.81 16.66
CA GLU A 237 -2.40 5.57 17.50
C GLU A 237 -3.69 5.95 16.77
N LEU A 238 -4.17 5.07 15.89
CA LEU A 238 -5.31 5.34 15.03
C LEU A 238 -6.59 5.42 15.85
N SER A 239 -7.40 6.43 15.58
CA SER A 239 -8.79 6.45 16.03
C SER A 239 -9.64 5.47 15.21
N SER A 240 -10.79 5.05 15.76
CA SER A 240 -11.71 4.15 15.06
C SER A 240 -12.20 4.72 13.72
N SER A 241 -12.36 6.04 13.60
CA SER A 241 -12.75 6.69 12.34
C SER A 241 -11.62 6.65 11.30
N GLN A 242 -10.37 6.90 11.72
CA GLN A 242 -9.21 6.80 10.84
C GLN A 242 -9.01 5.38 10.30
N LEU A 243 -9.29 4.35 11.11
CA LEU A 243 -9.28 2.96 10.65
C LEU A 243 -10.32 2.70 9.54
N VAL A 244 -11.53 3.23 9.67
CA VAL A 244 -12.57 3.07 8.64
C VAL A 244 -12.14 3.73 7.34
N ILE A 245 -11.59 4.95 7.42
CA ILE A 245 -11.07 5.66 6.24
C ILE A 245 -9.93 4.86 5.59
N LEU A 246 -8.98 4.36 6.40
CA LEU A 246 -7.88 3.53 5.90
C LEU A 246 -8.41 2.28 5.18
N MET A 247 -9.42 1.62 5.76
CA MET A 247 -10.04 0.44 5.16
C MET A 247 -10.68 0.80 3.81
N ILE A 248 -11.45 1.89 3.72
CA ILE A 248 -12.05 2.37 2.47
C ILE A 248 -10.97 2.68 1.41
N LEU A 249 -9.89 3.35 1.80
CA LEU A 249 -8.78 3.68 0.89
C LEU A 249 -8.08 2.41 0.38
N THR A 250 -7.81 1.44 1.26
CA THR A 250 -7.20 0.15 0.86
C THR A 250 -8.10 -0.63 -0.07
N LEU A 251 -9.42 -0.68 0.20
CA LEU A 251 -10.40 -1.27 -0.70
C LEU A 251 -10.41 -0.55 -2.04
N GLY A 252 -10.41 0.79 -2.04
CA GLY A 252 -10.36 1.61 -3.24
C GLY A 252 -9.14 1.28 -4.11
N ILE A 253 -7.94 1.20 -3.52
CA ILE A 253 -6.70 0.86 -4.26
C ILE A 253 -6.80 -0.51 -4.94
N ILE A 254 -7.47 -1.49 -4.30
CA ILE A 254 -7.64 -2.84 -4.85
C ILE A 254 -8.77 -2.88 -5.89
N SER A 255 -9.89 -2.21 -5.62
CA SER A 255 -11.09 -2.30 -6.45
C SER A 255 -11.10 -1.36 -7.66
N LEU A 256 -10.48 -0.18 -7.56
CA LEU A 256 -10.46 0.82 -8.64
C LEU A 256 -9.88 0.27 -9.95
N PRO A 257 -8.74 -0.44 -9.97
CA PRO A 257 -8.23 -1.04 -11.19
C PRO A 257 -9.20 -2.05 -11.82
N ILE A 258 -9.85 -2.87 -11.00
CA ILE A 258 -10.80 -3.89 -11.44
C ILE A 258 -12.05 -3.25 -12.05
N ILE A 259 -12.59 -2.23 -11.38
CA ILE A 259 -13.74 -1.46 -11.86
C ILE A 259 -13.39 -0.77 -13.18
N ASN A 260 -12.21 -0.14 -13.27
CA ASN A 260 -11.76 0.54 -14.48
C ASN A 260 -11.65 -0.43 -15.66
N LEU A 261 -11.04 -1.60 -15.47
CA LEU A 261 -10.98 -2.65 -16.49
C LEU A 261 -12.38 -3.08 -16.95
N SER A 262 -13.32 -3.26 -16.01
CA SER A 262 -14.69 -3.65 -16.35
C SER A 262 -15.44 -2.55 -17.14
N ILE A 263 -15.22 -1.27 -16.80
CA ILE A 263 -15.81 -0.14 -17.54
C ILE A 263 -15.21 -0.07 -18.95
N MET A 264 -13.90 -0.24 -19.08
CA MET A 264 -13.22 -0.25 -20.38
C MET A 264 -13.74 -1.37 -21.28
N ASP A 265 -13.87 -2.59 -20.74
CA ASP A 265 -14.41 -3.74 -21.48
C ASP A 265 -15.86 -3.51 -21.93
N TYR A 266 -16.68 -2.88 -21.07
CA TYR A 266 -18.06 -2.55 -21.43
C TYR A 266 -18.11 -1.53 -22.57
N GLN A 267 -17.33 -0.45 -22.47
CA GLN A 267 -17.25 0.58 -23.50
C GLN A 267 -16.73 0.03 -24.83
N GLU A 268 -15.74 -0.86 -24.79
CA GLU A 268 -15.22 -1.52 -26.00
C GLU A 268 -16.31 -2.35 -26.69
N LYS A 269 -17.08 -3.14 -25.93
CA LYS A 269 -18.18 -3.95 -26.47
C LYS A 269 -19.28 -3.08 -27.06
N GLU A 270 -19.70 -2.03 -26.35
CA GLU A 270 -20.71 -1.10 -26.82
C GLU A 270 -20.27 -0.40 -28.11
N TYR A 271 -19.03 0.07 -28.15
CA TYR A 271 -18.43 0.70 -29.34
C TYR A 271 -18.40 -0.25 -30.54
N ARG A 272 -17.93 -1.50 -30.35
CA ARG A 272 -17.95 -2.54 -31.39
C ARG A 272 -19.36 -2.85 -31.87
N GLN A 273 -20.34 -2.88 -30.97
CA GLN A 273 -21.73 -3.12 -31.33
C GLN A 273 -22.30 -1.98 -32.17
N LYS A 274 -22.11 -0.73 -31.76
CA LYS A 274 -22.57 0.45 -32.52
C LYS A 274 -21.94 0.50 -33.91
N ILE A 275 -20.64 0.26 -34.02
CA ILE A 275 -19.97 0.13 -35.32
C ILE A 275 -20.65 -0.93 -36.18
N ASN A 276 -20.80 -2.15 -35.67
CA ASN A 276 -21.41 -3.22 -36.44
C ASN A 276 -22.85 -2.88 -36.86
N GLN A 277 -23.62 -2.19 -36.02
CA GLN A 277 -24.97 -1.71 -36.36
C GLN A 277 -24.93 -0.67 -37.48
N THR A 278 -24.09 0.35 -37.40
CA THR A 278 -23.94 1.39 -38.43
C THR A 278 -23.51 0.80 -39.78
N PHE A 279 -22.57 -0.13 -39.78
CA PHE A 279 -22.14 -0.80 -41.02
C PHE A 279 -23.24 -1.68 -41.62
N LYS A 280 -24.00 -2.41 -40.78
CA LYS A 280 -25.15 -3.19 -41.26
C LYS A 280 -26.27 -2.31 -41.84
N SER A 281 -26.50 -1.11 -41.30
CA SER A 281 -27.46 -0.17 -41.89
C SER A 281 -27.00 0.38 -43.26
N LEU A 282 -25.69 0.51 -43.47
CA LEU A 282 -25.12 0.99 -44.74
C LEU A 282 -25.00 -0.11 -45.80
N SER A 283 -24.78 -1.36 -45.37
CA SER A 283 -24.67 -2.54 -46.21
C SER A 283 -25.21 -3.79 -45.48
N PRO A 284 -26.44 -4.24 -45.77
CA PRO A 284 -27.11 -5.31 -45.02
C PRO A 284 -26.43 -6.68 -45.15
N ASN A 285 -25.57 -6.88 -46.16
CA ASN A 285 -24.81 -8.12 -46.35
C ASN A 285 -23.50 -8.19 -45.55
N MET A 286 -23.14 -7.14 -44.81
CA MET A 286 -21.88 -7.11 -44.05
C MET A 286 -21.98 -7.95 -42.77
N ARG A 287 -21.21 -9.06 -42.72
CA ARG A 287 -21.24 -10.03 -41.60
C ARG A 287 -20.42 -9.60 -40.38
N ARG A 288 -19.29 -8.91 -40.57
CA ARG A 288 -18.39 -8.47 -39.48
C ARG A 288 -17.55 -7.27 -39.92
N VAL A 289 -17.48 -6.25 -39.06
CA VAL A 289 -16.58 -5.11 -39.25
C VAL A 289 -15.25 -5.42 -38.54
N ILE A 290 -14.15 -5.39 -39.30
CA ILE A 290 -12.81 -5.73 -38.80
C ILE A 290 -11.95 -4.47 -38.70
N ASN A 291 -11.99 -3.62 -39.74
CA ASN A 291 -11.33 -2.32 -39.77
C ASN A 291 -12.35 -1.26 -40.23
N PRO A 292 -13.06 -0.63 -39.29
CA PRO A 292 -14.13 0.32 -39.59
C PRO A 292 -13.64 1.46 -40.48
N LYS A 293 -12.44 1.98 -40.24
CA LYS A 293 -11.90 3.11 -41.00
C LYS A 293 -11.69 2.75 -42.48
N ALA A 294 -10.93 1.69 -42.73
CA ALA A 294 -10.67 1.24 -44.11
C ALA A 294 -11.95 0.81 -44.85
N GLN A 295 -12.88 0.16 -44.15
CA GLN A 295 -14.16 -0.28 -44.73
C GLN A 295 -15.11 0.89 -45.00
N MET A 296 -15.04 1.97 -44.22
CA MET A 296 -15.80 3.20 -44.49
C MET A 296 -15.22 3.94 -45.70
N ASP A 297 -13.89 4.04 -45.80
CA ASP A 297 -13.22 4.63 -46.95
C ASP A 297 -13.59 3.89 -48.25
N GLU A 298 -13.63 2.55 -48.22
CA GLU A 298 -14.06 1.73 -49.36
C GLU A 298 -15.54 1.94 -49.72
N LEU A 299 -16.44 2.09 -48.73
CA LEU A 299 -17.85 2.41 -48.98
C LEU A 299 -18.05 3.80 -49.57
N LEU A 300 -17.23 4.78 -49.19
CA LEU A 300 -17.28 6.15 -49.71
C LEU A 300 -16.75 6.21 -51.14
N ILE A 301 -15.63 5.52 -51.43
CA ILE A 301 -15.04 5.45 -52.78
C ILE A 301 -16.02 4.78 -53.76
N ASN A 302 -16.72 3.72 -53.34
CA ASN A 302 -17.64 2.99 -54.21
C ASN A 302 -19.03 3.64 -54.37
N LYS A 303 -19.35 4.71 -53.63
CA LYS A 303 -20.65 5.41 -53.68
C LYS A 303 -20.59 6.84 -54.24
N ALA A 304 -19.43 7.36 -54.61
CA ALA A 304 -19.36 8.67 -55.25
C ALA A 304 -20.01 8.60 -56.66
N PRO A 305 -21.13 9.28 -56.93
CA PRO A 305 -21.60 9.42 -58.30
C PRO A 305 -20.60 10.29 -59.06
N VAL A 306 -20.33 9.92 -60.31
CA VAL A 306 -19.60 10.78 -61.27
C VAL A 306 -20.31 12.13 -61.27
N SER A 307 -19.56 13.20 -61.02
CA SER A 307 -20.06 14.57 -60.98
C SER A 307 -20.69 14.96 -62.33
N ASN A 308 -22.02 14.99 -62.41
CA ASN A 308 -22.67 15.90 -63.33
C ASN A 308 -22.43 17.31 -62.76
N ASN A 309 -21.62 18.11 -63.43
CA ASN A 309 -21.46 19.52 -63.10
C ASN A 309 -22.82 20.20 -63.31
N PHE A 310 -23.60 20.35 -62.24
CA PHE A 310 -24.79 21.19 -62.26
C PHE A 310 -24.35 22.65 -62.25
N GLU A 311 -24.52 23.35 -63.37
CA GLU A 311 -24.28 24.78 -63.44
C GLU A 311 -25.43 25.51 -62.74
N LEU A 312 -25.13 26.13 -61.60
CA LEU A 312 -26.11 26.86 -60.77
C LEU A 312 -26.46 28.25 -61.33
N ASN A 313 -26.05 28.55 -62.57
CA ASN A 313 -26.28 29.84 -63.24
C ASN A 313 -27.77 30.20 -63.29
N GLY A 314 -28.65 29.19 -63.36
CA GLY A 314 -30.11 29.33 -63.30
C GLY A 314 -30.64 30.11 -62.07
N LEU A 315 -29.94 30.06 -60.93
CA LEU A 315 -30.33 30.78 -59.70
C LEU A 315 -30.26 32.29 -59.85
N ASN A 316 -29.41 32.81 -60.76
CA ASN A 316 -29.28 34.25 -60.98
C ASN A 316 -30.56 34.83 -61.59
N TYR A 317 -31.25 34.07 -62.46
CA TYR A 317 -32.52 34.49 -63.04
C TYR A 317 -33.63 34.53 -61.98
N LEU A 318 -33.71 33.53 -61.10
CA LEU A 318 -34.64 33.55 -59.96
C LEU A 318 -34.42 34.77 -59.08
N LYS A 319 -33.17 35.09 -58.76
CA LYS A 319 -32.82 36.25 -57.93
C LYS A 319 -33.17 37.58 -58.60
N ALA A 320 -33.04 37.67 -59.92
CA ALA A 320 -33.41 38.87 -60.67
C ALA A 320 -34.92 39.05 -60.80
N LEU A 321 -35.68 37.94 -60.80
CA LEU A 321 -37.14 37.92 -60.94
C LEU A 321 -37.87 37.94 -59.58
N ASP A 322 -37.17 37.85 -58.45
CA ASP A 322 -37.73 37.86 -57.09
C ASP A 322 -38.31 39.24 -56.72
N ILE A 323 -39.53 39.48 -57.22
CA ILE A 323 -40.29 40.71 -57.03
C ILE A 323 -41.45 40.44 -56.07
N GLU A 324 -41.65 41.37 -55.13
CA GLU A 324 -42.73 41.34 -54.15
C GLU A 324 -44.11 41.27 -54.82
N GLY A 325 -44.71 40.07 -54.80
CA GLY A 325 -45.95 39.71 -55.51
C GLY A 325 -45.96 38.31 -56.14
N ILE A 326 -44.81 37.64 -56.22
CA ILE A 326 -44.70 36.23 -56.63
C ILE A 326 -45.01 35.34 -55.43
N SER A 327 -46.06 34.52 -55.52
CA SER A 327 -46.46 33.61 -54.45
C SER A 327 -45.58 32.36 -54.39
N ARG A 328 -45.04 31.94 -55.53
CA ARG A 328 -44.11 30.82 -55.62
C ARG A 328 -43.19 30.99 -56.82
N SER A 329 -41.91 30.70 -56.62
CA SER A 329 -40.93 30.60 -57.69
C SER A 329 -40.20 29.26 -57.57
N SER A 330 -40.12 28.50 -58.66
CA SER A 330 -39.42 27.21 -58.71
C SER A 330 -38.48 27.18 -59.91
N ILE A 331 -37.34 26.51 -59.78
CA ILE A 331 -36.43 26.25 -60.89
C ILE A 331 -36.24 24.75 -61.04
N ASP A 332 -36.30 24.29 -62.28
CA ASP A 332 -35.94 22.95 -62.70
C ASP A 332 -34.60 23.05 -63.45
N PHE A 333 -33.54 22.47 -62.87
CA PHE A 333 -32.22 22.45 -63.47
C PHE A 333 -32.06 21.34 -64.51
N GLU A 334 -32.89 20.29 -64.49
CA GLU A 334 -32.85 19.22 -65.48
C GLU A 334 -33.48 19.69 -66.79
N GLU A 335 -34.59 20.43 -66.70
CA GLU A 335 -35.35 20.94 -67.85
C GLU A 335 -34.99 22.40 -68.22
N ALA A 336 -34.06 23.05 -67.52
CA ALA A 336 -33.70 24.46 -67.70
C ALA A 336 -34.90 25.43 -67.68
N THR A 337 -35.87 25.20 -66.78
CA THR A 337 -37.10 26.01 -66.69
C THR A 337 -37.29 26.68 -65.33
N ILE A 338 -37.94 27.84 -65.34
CA ILE A 338 -38.35 28.61 -64.17
C ILE A 338 -39.88 28.73 -64.19
N GLU A 339 -40.51 28.39 -63.08
CA GLU A 339 -41.96 28.54 -62.91
C GLU A 339 -42.24 29.63 -61.88
N LEU A 340 -43.02 30.62 -62.28
CA LEU A 340 -43.46 31.73 -61.45
C LEU A 340 -44.97 31.66 -61.27
N GLU A 341 -45.42 31.69 -60.02
CA GLU A 341 -46.83 31.76 -59.66
C GLU A 341 -47.15 33.15 -59.12
N PHE A 342 -48.18 33.76 -59.69
CA PHE A 342 -48.65 35.10 -59.37
C PHE A 342 -49.99 35.02 -58.64
N ASN A 343 -50.10 35.74 -57.53
CA ASN A 343 -51.36 35.90 -56.81
C ASN A 343 -51.67 37.39 -56.64
N ASP A 344 -52.63 37.88 -57.43
CA ASP A 344 -53.23 39.21 -57.30
C ASP A 344 -52.23 40.38 -57.43
N ILE A 345 -51.23 40.24 -58.29
CA ILE A 345 -50.22 41.27 -58.55
C ILE A 345 -50.80 42.38 -59.43
N GLY A 346 -50.54 43.64 -59.08
CA GLY A 346 -50.98 44.79 -59.89
C GLY A 346 -50.34 44.81 -61.27
N GLN A 347 -51.13 45.15 -62.29
CA GLN A 347 -50.73 45.10 -63.71
C GLN A 347 -49.43 45.87 -64.05
N ILE A 348 -49.15 46.99 -63.36
CA ILE A 348 -47.90 47.75 -63.54
C ILE A 348 -46.69 46.93 -63.08
N LYS A 349 -46.78 46.24 -61.94
CA LYS A 349 -45.70 45.39 -61.45
C LYS A 349 -45.47 44.21 -62.40
N TYR A 350 -46.54 43.62 -62.92
CA TYR A 350 -46.45 42.52 -63.88
C TYR A 350 -45.78 42.96 -65.20
N SER A 351 -46.07 44.17 -65.70
CA SER A 351 -45.39 44.71 -66.89
C SER A 351 -43.87 44.91 -66.71
N LEU A 352 -43.41 45.08 -65.47
CA LEU A 352 -41.98 45.15 -65.16
C LEU A 352 -41.34 43.76 -65.26
N ILE A 353 -42.05 42.71 -64.84
CA ILE A 353 -41.62 41.32 -64.98
C ILE A 353 -41.51 40.93 -66.45
N GLU A 354 -42.49 41.32 -67.28
CA GLU A 354 -42.43 41.10 -68.74
C GLU A 354 -41.19 41.75 -69.37
N ARG A 355 -40.82 42.96 -68.95
CA ARG A 355 -39.58 43.61 -69.40
C ARG A 355 -38.32 42.87 -68.97
N LEU A 356 -38.28 42.34 -67.75
CA LEU A 356 -37.14 41.55 -67.28
C LEU A 356 -37.01 40.24 -68.05
N ILE A 357 -38.13 39.58 -68.36
CA ILE A 357 -38.17 38.37 -69.20
C ILE A 357 -37.56 38.66 -70.58
N GLU A 358 -37.91 39.80 -71.19
CA GLU A 358 -37.32 40.24 -72.46
C GLU A 358 -35.82 40.57 -72.33
N GLU A 359 -35.42 41.28 -71.28
CA GLU A 359 -34.02 41.66 -71.03
C GLU A 359 -33.11 40.44 -70.83
N PHE A 360 -33.57 39.45 -70.07
CA PHE A 360 -32.86 38.19 -69.83
C PHE A 360 -33.03 37.16 -70.97
N ARG A 361 -33.74 37.50 -72.05
CA ARG A 361 -34.00 36.63 -73.20
C ARG A 361 -34.61 35.27 -72.82
N LEU A 362 -35.49 35.26 -71.83
CA LEU A 362 -36.18 34.05 -71.38
C LEU A 362 -37.31 33.70 -72.36
N SER A 363 -37.42 32.44 -72.76
CA SER A 363 -38.50 31.95 -73.63
C SER A 363 -39.73 31.57 -72.80
N ILE A 364 -40.93 31.97 -73.21
CA ILE A 364 -42.16 31.57 -72.53
C ILE A 364 -42.59 30.19 -73.04
N VAL A 365 -42.51 29.18 -72.16
CA VAL A 365 -42.92 27.79 -72.45
C VAL A 365 -44.41 27.60 -72.21
N LYS A 366 -44.95 28.23 -71.15
CA LYS A 366 -46.36 28.12 -70.79
C LYS A 366 -46.83 29.41 -70.12
N ASN A 367 -47.97 29.93 -70.56
CA ASN A 367 -48.57 31.13 -69.98
C ASN A 367 -50.04 30.85 -69.61
N GLU A 368 -50.32 30.70 -68.32
CA GLU A 368 -51.66 30.48 -67.76
C GLU A 368 -52.07 31.67 -66.88
N ILE A 369 -51.80 32.88 -67.35
CA ILE A 369 -52.09 34.12 -66.64
C ILE A 369 -53.52 34.61 -66.95
N VAL A 370 -54.23 35.00 -65.90
CA VAL A 370 -55.57 35.59 -65.95
C VAL A 370 -55.50 37.01 -65.38
N VAL A 371 -56.11 37.96 -66.10
CA VAL A 371 -56.21 39.36 -65.67
C VAL A 371 -57.65 39.69 -65.32
N LEU A 372 -57.90 40.01 -64.05
CA LEU A 372 -59.22 40.39 -63.50
C LEU A 372 -59.04 41.66 -62.66
N ASP A 373 -59.88 42.67 -62.86
CA ASP A 373 -59.89 43.93 -62.11
C ASP A 373 -58.50 44.58 -61.93
N SER A 374 -57.72 44.66 -63.02
CA SER A 374 -56.35 45.21 -63.06
C SER A 374 -55.32 44.49 -62.17
N LYS A 375 -55.64 43.26 -61.75
CA LYS A 375 -54.74 42.32 -61.09
C LYS A 375 -54.45 41.11 -61.98
N VAL A 376 -53.28 40.54 -61.79
CA VAL A 376 -52.73 39.45 -62.58
C VAL A 376 -52.50 38.25 -61.66
N SER A 377 -53.06 37.10 -62.01
CA SER A 377 -52.94 35.85 -61.25
C SER A 377 -52.77 34.67 -62.20
N GLY A 378 -51.96 33.67 -61.83
CA GLY A 378 -51.73 32.49 -62.67
C GLY A 378 -50.26 32.05 -62.70
N ILE A 379 -49.95 31.09 -63.57
CA ILE A 379 -48.63 30.46 -63.64
C ILE A 379 -47.95 30.83 -64.96
N LEU A 380 -46.68 31.20 -64.88
CA LEU A 380 -45.81 31.46 -66.01
C LEU A 380 -44.60 30.54 -65.94
N LYS A 381 -44.43 29.72 -66.98
CA LYS A 381 -43.27 28.85 -67.13
C LYS A 381 -42.36 29.41 -68.21
N LEU A 382 -41.12 29.68 -67.83
CA LEU A 382 -40.05 30.26 -68.62
C LEU A 382 -38.94 29.23 -68.82
N GLU A 383 -38.26 29.27 -69.94
CA GLU A 383 -37.04 28.52 -70.21
C GLU A 383 -35.88 29.53 -70.29
N TYR A 384 -34.78 29.21 -69.61
CA TYR A 384 -33.57 30.05 -69.61
C TYR A 384 -32.49 29.39 -70.48
N PRO A 385 -31.65 30.19 -71.15
CA PRO A 385 -30.54 29.64 -71.92
C PRO A 385 -29.56 28.92 -70.99
N ASN A 386 -29.37 27.62 -71.22
CA ASN A 386 -28.20 26.89 -70.74
C ASN A 386 -27.02 27.28 -71.65
N GLU A 387 -26.22 28.26 -71.23
CA GLU A 387 -24.87 28.46 -71.77
C GLU A 387 -23.86 27.66 -70.96
#